data_AF-A0AA39U4B3-F1
#
_entry.id   AF-A0AA39U4B3-F1
#
_cell.length_a   1.000
_cell.length_b   1.000
_cell.length_c   1.000
_cell.angle_alpha   90.00
_cell.angle_beta   90.00
_cell.angle_gamma   90.00
#
_symmetry.space_group_name_H-M   'P 1'
#
loop_
_entity.id
_entity.type
_entity.pdbx_description
1 polymer ?
#
loop_
_entity_poly.entity_id
_entity_poly.type
_entity_poly.pdbx_seq_one_letter_code
_entity_poly.pdbx_strand_id
1 'polypeptide(L)'
;MQLLTVLSLTTAATAAANAPLQKRCSPVPDKDLARGYYPPAPCWQTFNTACQPFLAKGTQMVIDPRQHVVVVYGVSDHCGAEIAEELARVASGRKNYGWLEKHGYLTFLEGGTLVISGMSEDAIKRYQSLTYSN
;
A
#
# COMPACT_ATOMS: atom_id res chain seq x y z
N MET A 1 48.50 -47.34 -27.26
CA MET A 1 47.16 -47.88 -26.92
C MET A 1 46.44 -46.85 -26.07
N GLN A 2 45.31 -46.36 -26.63
CA GLN A 2 44.14 -45.71 -26.03
C GLN A 2 44.29 -44.61 -24.95
N LEU A 3 44.12 -43.37 -25.39
CA LEU A 3 43.55 -42.28 -24.60
C LEU A 3 42.08 -42.61 -24.28
N LEU A 4 41.72 -42.63 -22.99
CA LEU A 4 40.33 -42.63 -22.53
C LEU A 4 39.91 -41.19 -22.23
N THR A 5 39.21 -40.57 -23.18
CA THR A 5 38.57 -39.27 -23.00
C THR A 5 37.23 -39.49 -22.28
N VAL A 6 37.18 -39.16 -20.99
CA VAL A 6 35.94 -39.17 -20.22
C VAL A 6 35.19 -37.88 -20.53
N LEU A 7 34.15 -37.95 -21.36
CA LEU A 7 33.20 -36.86 -21.56
C LEU A 7 32.28 -36.79 -20.34
N SER A 8 32.54 -35.85 -19.44
CA SER A 8 31.59 -35.47 -18.40
C SER A 8 30.52 -34.57 -19.04
N LEU A 9 29.35 -35.14 -19.36
CA LEU A 9 28.17 -34.35 -19.67
C LEU A 9 27.67 -33.71 -18.37
N THR A 10 28.04 -32.45 -18.14
CA THR A 10 27.40 -31.59 -17.16
C THR A 10 26.01 -31.23 -17.66
N THR A 11 25.01 -32.02 -17.27
CA THR A 11 23.61 -31.59 -17.31
C THR A 11 23.46 -30.41 -16.37
N ALA A 12 23.50 -29.19 -16.91
CA ALA A 12 23.01 -28.01 -16.23
C ALA A 12 21.50 -28.20 -16.06
N ALA A 13 21.10 -28.85 -14.97
CA ALA A 13 19.73 -28.79 -14.49
C ALA A 13 19.44 -27.30 -14.27
N THR A 14 18.66 -26.71 -15.16
CA THR A 14 17.98 -25.46 -14.89
C THR A 14 17.14 -25.70 -13.65
N ALA A 15 17.69 -25.33 -12.50
CA ALA A 15 16.90 -24.93 -11.35
C ALA A 15 16.07 -23.74 -11.83
N ALA A 16 14.96 -24.03 -12.51
CA ALA A 16 13.77 -23.22 -12.41
C ALA A 16 13.41 -23.31 -10.92
N ALA A 17 14.12 -22.49 -10.14
CA ALA A 17 13.83 -22.27 -8.75
C ALA A 17 12.34 -22.03 -8.71
N ASN A 18 11.63 -22.88 -7.97
CA ASN A 18 10.27 -22.65 -7.54
C ASN A 18 10.24 -21.23 -7.00
N ALA A 19 9.92 -20.25 -7.84
CA ALA A 19 9.74 -18.88 -7.42
C ALA A 19 8.58 -19.00 -6.42
N PRO A 20 8.83 -18.83 -5.11
CA PRO A 20 7.77 -18.98 -4.13
C PRO A 20 6.65 -18.06 -4.57
N LEU A 21 5.43 -18.60 -4.67
CA LEU A 21 4.22 -17.84 -5.00
C LEU A 21 4.26 -16.54 -4.21
N GLN A 22 4.58 -15.43 -4.89
CA GLN A 22 4.78 -14.16 -4.21
C GLN A 22 3.46 -13.83 -3.54
N LYS A 23 3.51 -13.62 -2.22
CA LYS A 23 2.37 -13.36 -1.36
C LYS A 23 1.72 -12.06 -1.85
N ARG A 24 0.80 -12.16 -2.82
CA ARG A 24 0.05 -11.01 -3.30
C ARG A 24 -0.75 -10.49 -2.11
N CYS A 25 -0.69 -9.19 -1.89
CA CYS A 25 -1.47 -8.52 -0.87
C CYS A 25 -2.91 -8.51 -1.40
N SER A 26 -3.58 -9.64 -1.19
CA SER A 26 -4.89 -9.87 -1.76
C SER A 26 -5.92 -9.12 -0.94
N PRO A 27 -6.90 -8.49 -1.60
CA PRO A 27 -8.10 -8.02 -0.93
C PRO A 27 -8.76 -9.12 -0.10
N VAL A 28 -9.30 -8.76 1.06
CA VAL A 28 -10.05 -9.69 1.92
C VAL A 28 -11.55 -9.43 1.73
N PRO A 29 -12.34 -10.36 1.17
CA PRO A 29 -13.77 -10.15 0.95
C PRO A 29 -14.54 -9.83 2.22
N ASP A 30 -15.43 -8.84 2.14
CA ASP A 30 -16.29 -8.40 3.23
C ASP A 30 -17.46 -7.56 2.68
N LYS A 31 -18.64 -8.17 2.62
CA LYS A 31 -19.82 -7.59 1.98
C LYS A 31 -20.32 -6.29 2.65
N ASP A 32 -19.93 -6.01 3.88
CA ASP A 32 -20.42 -4.87 4.63
C ASP A 32 -19.62 -3.58 4.33
N LEU A 33 -18.46 -3.71 3.66
CA LEU A 33 -17.63 -2.59 3.20
C LEU A 33 -18.12 -2.00 1.88
N ALA A 34 -17.76 -0.75 1.60
CA ALA A 34 -18.17 -0.04 0.38
C ALA A 34 -17.87 -0.81 -0.91
N ARG A 35 -16.67 -1.41 -0.98
CA ARG A 35 -16.22 -2.18 -2.16
C ARG A 35 -16.47 -3.68 -2.03
N GLY A 36 -17.09 -4.14 -0.93
CA GLY A 36 -17.27 -5.56 -0.67
C GLY A 36 -15.98 -6.31 -0.27
N TYR A 37 -14.90 -5.59 0.08
CA TYR A 37 -13.63 -6.15 0.52
C TYR A 37 -12.75 -5.11 1.23
N TYR A 38 -11.81 -5.55 2.07
CA TYR A 38 -10.72 -4.74 2.60
C TYR A 38 -9.61 -4.57 1.55
N PRO A 39 -9.28 -3.34 1.13
CA PRO A 39 -8.20 -3.13 0.20
C PRO A 39 -6.85 -3.41 0.91
N PRO A 40 -5.85 -3.92 0.18
CA PRO A 40 -4.52 -4.19 0.74
C PRO A 40 -3.77 -2.94 1.21
N ALA A 41 -4.11 -1.77 0.67
CA ALA A 41 -3.56 -0.47 1.04
C ALA A 41 -4.64 0.61 0.89
N PRO A 42 -4.55 1.74 1.61
CA PRO A 42 -5.41 2.90 1.34
C PRO A 42 -5.16 3.44 -0.07
N CYS A 43 -6.13 4.13 -0.66
CA CYS A 43 -6.11 4.49 -2.09
C CYS A 43 -5.00 5.47 -2.51
N TRP A 44 -4.35 6.17 -1.57
CA TRP A 44 -3.19 7.03 -1.81
C TRP A 44 -1.84 6.28 -1.65
N GLN A 45 -1.89 4.98 -1.36
CA GLN A 45 -0.74 4.11 -1.27
C GLN A 45 -0.88 2.93 -2.24
N THR A 46 0.24 2.29 -2.52
CA THR A 46 0.33 1.01 -3.23
C THR A 46 1.22 0.06 -2.44
N PHE A 47 1.50 -1.12 -2.97
CA PHE A 47 2.37 -2.10 -2.33
C PHE A 47 3.26 -2.78 -3.36
N ASN A 48 4.45 -3.18 -2.95
CA ASN A 48 5.29 -4.06 -3.76
C ASN A 48 4.85 -5.52 -3.62
N THR A 49 5.51 -6.41 -4.35
CA THR A 49 5.22 -7.85 -4.29
C THR A 49 5.52 -8.52 -2.93
N ALA A 50 6.22 -7.81 -2.04
CA ALA A 50 6.48 -8.21 -0.66
C ALA A 50 5.47 -7.62 0.35
N CYS A 51 4.40 -6.96 -0.11
CA CYS A 51 3.39 -6.30 0.73
C CYS A 51 3.90 -5.17 1.62
N GLN A 52 4.99 -4.54 1.21
CA GLN A 52 5.42 -3.29 1.84
C GLN A 52 4.65 -2.13 1.18
N PRO A 53 4.09 -1.20 1.96
CA PRO A 53 3.38 -0.05 1.41
C PRO A 53 4.34 0.99 0.83
N PHE A 54 3.91 1.64 -0.25
CA PHE A 54 4.59 2.74 -0.94
C PHE A 54 3.59 3.84 -1.20
N LEU A 55 4.06 5.06 -1.42
CA LEU A 55 3.21 6.11 -1.99
C LEU A 55 2.79 5.73 -3.41
N ALA A 56 1.52 5.96 -3.74
CA ALA A 56 0.99 5.69 -5.07
C ALA A 56 1.71 6.53 -6.14
N LYS A 57 1.83 6.00 -7.35
CA LYS A 57 2.53 6.69 -8.44
C LYS A 57 1.89 8.06 -8.72
N GLY A 58 2.72 9.08 -8.88
CA GLY A 58 2.26 10.45 -9.11
C GLY A 58 1.88 11.22 -7.84
N THR A 59 2.00 10.59 -6.67
CA THR A 59 1.81 11.28 -5.39
C THR A 59 3.13 11.79 -4.81
N GLN A 60 3.05 12.88 -4.05
CA GLN A 60 4.16 13.43 -3.27
C GLN A 60 3.73 13.60 -1.82
N MET A 61 4.68 13.59 -0.88
CA MET A 61 4.35 13.68 0.53
C MET A 61 5.28 14.62 1.29
N VAL A 62 4.68 15.44 2.14
CA VAL A 62 5.37 16.24 3.16
C VAL A 62 4.89 15.75 4.53
N ILE A 63 5.83 15.56 5.45
CA ILE A 63 5.54 15.10 6.81
C ILE A 63 6.00 16.18 7.80
N ASP A 64 5.12 16.61 8.69
CA ASP A 64 5.47 17.32 9.91
C ASP A 64 5.25 16.38 11.12
N PRO A 65 6.31 15.69 11.57
CA PRO A 65 6.19 14.77 12.69
C PRO A 65 5.93 15.49 14.02
N ARG A 66 6.30 16.76 14.17
CA ARG A 66 6.09 17.51 15.42
C ARG A 66 4.63 17.90 15.60
N GLN A 67 3.95 18.18 14.49
CA GLN A 67 2.52 18.48 14.48
C GLN A 67 1.64 17.24 14.27
N HIS A 68 2.25 16.07 14.05
CA HIS A 68 1.55 14.82 13.74
C HIS A 68 0.66 14.97 12.50
N VAL A 69 1.22 15.55 11.45
CA VAL A 69 0.54 15.83 10.18
C VAL A 69 1.33 15.27 9.00
N VAL A 70 0.60 14.72 8.03
CA VAL A 70 1.10 14.39 6.70
C VAL A 70 0.23 15.08 5.65
N VAL A 71 0.87 15.65 4.63
CA VAL A 71 0.19 16.17 3.44
C VAL A 71 0.63 15.33 2.25
N VAL A 72 -0.33 14.74 1.54
CA VAL A 72 -0.12 13.97 0.32
C VAL A 72 -0.72 14.71 -0.86
N TYR A 73 0.10 15.06 -1.84
CA TYR A 73 -0.31 15.73 -3.09
C TYR A 73 -0.48 14.71 -4.21
N GLY A 74 -1.25 15.08 -5.25
CA GLY A 74 -1.45 14.26 -6.44
C GLY A 74 -2.39 13.07 -6.22
N VAL A 75 -3.20 13.10 -5.15
CA VAL A 75 -4.21 12.09 -4.86
C VAL A 75 -5.36 12.24 -5.85
N SER A 76 -5.76 11.14 -6.50
CA SER A 76 -6.80 11.19 -7.54
C SER A 76 -8.18 11.49 -6.97
N ASP A 77 -9.06 12.08 -7.79
CA ASP A 77 -10.47 12.33 -7.42
C ASP A 77 -11.20 11.03 -7.05
N HIS A 78 -10.83 9.91 -7.69
CA HIS A 78 -11.35 8.60 -7.32
C HIS A 78 -11.00 8.23 -5.88
N CYS A 79 -9.76 8.46 -5.46
CA CYS A 79 -9.35 8.25 -4.07
C CYS A 79 -10.03 9.26 -3.13
N GLY A 80 -10.22 10.51 -3.56
CA GLY A 80 -11.04 11.49 -2.83
C GLY A 80 -12.46 10.99 -2.55
N ALA A 81 -13.11 10.37 -3.55
CA ALA A 81 -14.43 9.77 -3.39
C ALA A 81 -14.42 8.56 -2.43
N GLU A 82 -13.38 7.72 -2.45
CA GLU A 82 -13.23 6.63 -1.47
C GLU A 82 -13.06 7.15 -0.04
N ILE A 83 -12.29 8.23 0.15
CA ILE A 83 -12.14 8.89 1.46
C ILE A 83 -13.48 9.48 1.93
N ALA A 84 -14.24 10.12 1.04
CA ALA A 84 -15.55 10.66 1.37
C ALA A 84 -16.53 9.55 1.81
N GLU A 85 -16.56 8.41 1.12
CA GLU A 85 -17.39 7.26 1.50
C GLU A 85 -16.94 6.63 2.84
N GLU A 86 -15.63 6.53 3.09
CA GLU A 86 -15.08 6.10 4.38
C GLU A 86 -15.59 6.98 5.53
N LEU A 87 -15.47 8.31 5.38
CA LEU A 87 -15.94 9.27 6.38
C LEU A 87 -17.45 9.21 6.58
N ALA A 88 -18.22 9.10 5.49
CA ALA A 88 -19.67 8.96 5.56
C ALA A 88 -20.10 7.66 6.27
N ARG A 89 -19.35 6.57 6.11
CA ARG A 89 -19.57 5.31 6.82
C ARG A 89 -19.30 5.44 8.31
N VAL A 90 -18.17 6.03 8.71
CA VAL A 90 -17.86 6.35 10.11
C VAL A 90 -19.01 7.16 10.74
N ALA A 91 -19.42 8.24 10.09
CA ALA A 91 -20.47 9.13 10.60
C ALA A 91 -21.84 8.46 10.74
N SER A 92 -22.11 7.43 9.93
CA SER A 92 -23.37 6.66 9.95
C SER A 92 -23.27 5.35 10.75
N GLY A 93 -22.15 5.08 11.42
CA GLY A 93 -21.92 3.83 12.16
C GLY A 93 -21.86 2.58 11.28
N ARG A 94 -21.67 2.74 9.96
CA ARG A 94 -21.50 1.63 9.02
C ARG A 94 -20.05 1.14 9.07
N LYS A 95 -19.85 -0.16 8.79
CA LYS A 95 -18.52 -0.74 8.65
C LYS A 95 -17.71 0.01 7.58
N ASN A 96 -16.45 0.26 7.91
CA ASN A 96 -15.51 1.08 7.16
C ASN A 96 -14.14 0.36 7.11
N TYR A 97 -13.17 0.96 6.44
CA TYR A 97 -11.82 0.41 6.31
C TYR A 97 -10.93 0.63 7.55
N GLY A 98 -11.40 1.41 8.52
CA GLY A 98 -10.66 1.77 9.72
C GLY A 98 -9.52 2.75 9.42
N TRP A 99 -9.65 3.57 8.38
CA TRP A 99 -8.56 4.44 7.97
C TRP A 99 -8.31 5.57 8.96
N LEU A 100 -9.34 6.06 9.66
CA LEU A 100 -9.17 7.13 10.65
C LEU A 100 -8.35 6.64 11.83
N GLU A 101 -8.67 5.46 12.36
CA GLU A 101 -7.97 4.84 13.49
C GLU A 101 -6.54 4.48 13.12
N LYS A 102 -6.31 4.06 11.87
CA LYS A 102 -4.99 3.65 11.39
C LYS A 102 -4.10 4.81 10.98
N HIS A 103 -4.65 5.86 10.38
CA HIS A 103 -3.86 6.91 9.74
C HIS A 103 -3.99 8.27 10.41
N GLY A 104 -5.14 8.60 10.99
CA GLY A 104 -5.48 9.94 11.48
C GLY A 104 -6.70 10.53 10.76
N TYR A 105 -7.08 11.75 11.10
CA TYR A 105 -8.19 12.45 10.48
C TYR A 105 -7.89 12.79 9.03
N LEU A 106 -8.76 12.39 8.11
CA LEU A 106 -8.58 12.54 6.68
C LEU A 106 -9.35 13.77 6.17
N THR A 107 -8.65 14.71 5.56
CA THR A 107 -9.24 15.87 4.88
C THR A 107 -8.76 15.91 3.44
N PHE A 108 -9.66 15.63 2.49
CA PHE A 108 -9.37 15.76 1.07
C PHE A 108 -9.80 17.15 0.59
N LEU A 109 -8.86 17.86 -0.04
CA LEU A 109 -9.05 19.17 -0.64
C LEU A 109 -9.12 19.03 -2.17
N GLU A 110 -9.90 19.90 -2.79
CA GLU A 110 -9.98 20.01 -4.25
C GLU A 110 -8.58 20.17 -4.86
N GLY A 111 -8.35 19.55 -6.02
CA GLY A 111 -7.03 19.53 -6.68
C GLY A 111 -6.09 18.43 -6.19
N GLY A 112 -6.60 17.45 -5.43
CA GLY A 112 -5.88 16.21 -5.14
C GLY A 112 -4.91 16.29 -3.97
N THR A 113 -5.24 17.10 -2.95
CA THR A 113 -4.43 17.21 -1.73
C THR A 113 -5.14 16.53 -0.57
N LEU A 114 -4.51 15.52 0.01
CA LEU A 114 -4.96 14.85 1.23
C LEU A 114 -4.13 15.34 2.42
N VAL A 115 -4.79 15.96 3.39
CA VAL A 115 -4.20 16.28 4.70
C VAL A 115 -4.64 15.23 5.70
N ILE A 116 -3.66 14.61 6.37
CA ILE A 116 -3.86 13.62 7.43
C ILE A 116 -3.35 14.22 8.73
N SER A 117 -4.23 14.48 9.68
CA SER A 117 -3.90 15.16 10.94
C SER A 117 -4.25 14.30 12.16
N GLY A 118 -3.79 14.70 13.34
CA GLY A 118 -4.05 13.99 14.59
C GLY A 118 -3.51 12.55 14.56
N MET A 119 -2.40 12.34 13.86
CA MET A 119 -1.80 11.02 13.69
C MET A 119 -1.19 10.54 15.00
N SER A 120 -1.24 9.22 15.25
CA SER A 120 -0.44 8.64 16.35
C SER A 120 1.05 8.64 16.01
N GLU A 121 1.91 8.57 17.03
CA GLU A 121 3.36 8.40 16.86
C GLU A 121 3.70 7.21 15.95
N ASP A 122 3.00 6.09 16.14
CA ASP A 122 3.20 4.89 15.31
C ASP A 122 2.75 5.11 13.87
N ALA A 123 1.68 5.89 13.64
CA ALA A 123 1.30 6.28 12.29
C ALA A 123 2.38 7.15 11.66
N ILE A 124 2.89 8.17 12.35
CA ILE A 124 3.97 9.03 11.85
C ILE A 124 5.21 8.21 11.47
N LYS A 125 5.66 7.31 12.35
CA LYS A 125 6.80 6.42 12.07
C LYS A 125 6.58 5.57 10.82
N ARG A 126 5.37 5.02 10.65
CA ARG A 126 5.02 4.27 9.42
C ARG A 126 5.13 5.16 8.19
N TYR A 127 4.58 6.37 8.22
CA TYR A 127 4.66 7.31 7.09
C TYR A 127 6.09 7.76 6.79
N GLN A 128 6.94 7.95 7.81
CA GLN A 128 8.37 8.25 7.61
C GLN A 128 9.14 7.11 6.94
N SER A 129 8.66 5.86 7.08
CA SER A 129 9.27 4.69 6.43
C SER A 129 8.76 4.44 5.01
N LEU A 130 7.73 5.17 4.55
CA LEU A 130 7.21 5.01 3.19
C LEU A 130 8.23 5.50 2.17
N THR A 131 8.38 4.72 1.10
CA THR A 131 9.17 5.09 -0.06
C THR A 131 8.25 5.39 -1.25
N TYR A 132 8.78 6.12 -2.23
CA TYR A 132 8.06 6.43 -3.46
C TYR A 132 8.02 5.19 -4.37
N SER A 133 6.89 4.95 -5.02
CA SER A 133 6.85 3.96 -6.11
C SER A 133 7.58 4.51 -7.33
N ASN A 134 8.54 3.73 -7.84
CA ASN A 134 9.24 4.01 -9.10
C ASN A 134 8.29 3.83 -10.31
#